data_AF-A0A925UR76-F1
#
_entry.id   AF-A0A925UR76-F1
#
_cell.length_a   1.000
_cell.length_b   1.000
_cell.length_c   1.000
_cell.angle_alpha   90.00
_cell.angle_beta   90.00
_cell.angle_gamma   90.00
#
_symmetry.space_group_name_H-M   'P 1'
#
loop_
_entity.id
_entity.type
_entity.pdbx_description
1 polymer ?
#
loop_
_entity_poly.entity_id
_entity_poly.type
_entity_poly.pdbx_seq_one_letter_code
_entity_poly.pdbx_strand_id
1 'polypeptide(L)'
;MDLLKPELLKTGDKVATISLSWGGAGDKDFLWRYNIGKKRLEEFGLTVIEMPHTLSGNINSSTIWTSKYLHWEEKNKLVGRNTLSNSGYELLQGKGIAKRHLIGGWMEALEMIKGTVIWPSNVISEELKLVNLPILYNMNFGHTAPSITIPYGAIAEIDCSKKTFVFWIQQYVKYV
;
A
#
# COMPACT_ATOMS: atom_id res chain seq x y z
N MET A 1 9.51 -5.27 -21.71
CA MET A 1 10.03 -5.70 -20.39
C MET A 1 9.36 -7.02 -20.11
N ASP A 2 10.13 -8.09 -20.00
CA ASP A 2 9.56 -9.42 -19.76
C ASP A 2 9.24 -9.53 -18.26
N LEU A 3 8.00 -9.87 -17.93
CA LEU A 3 7.56 -10.05 -16.55
C LEU A 3 7.80 -11.51 -16.15
N LEU A 4 8.46 -11.72 -15.01
CA LEU A 4 8.65 -13.05 -14.44
C LEU A 4 7.41 -13.43 -13.63
N LYS A 5 6.85 -14.60 -13.93
CA LYS A 5 5.73 -15.16 -13.17
C LYS A 5 6.26 -15.95 -11.97
N PRO A 6 5.85 -15.63 -10.73
CA PRO A 6 6.24 -16.41 -9.57
C PRO A 6 5.56 -17.79 -9.59
N GLU A 7 6.19 -18.77 -8.92
CA GLU A 7 5.53 -20.05 -8.68
C GLU A 7 4.27 -19.89 -7.83
N LEU A 8 3.32 -20.82 -8.01
CA LEU A 8 2.14 -20.89 -7.17
C LEU A 8 2.54 -21.35 -5.77
N LEU A 9 1.93 -20.73 -4.75
CA LEU A 9 2.06 -21.18 -3.38
C LEU A 9 1.47 -22.58 -3.22
N LYS A 10 2.22 -23.42 -2.50
CA LYS A 10 1.88 -24.80 -2.15
C LYS A 10 1.86 -24.93 -0.63
N THR A 11 1.14 -25.95 -0.14
CA THR A 11 1.20 -26.33 1.27
C THR A 11 2.64 -26.65 1.67
N GLY A 12 3.08 -26.08 2.79
CA GLY A 12 4.46 -26.15 3.29
C GLY A 12 5.32 -24.96 2.89
N ASP A 13 4.90 -24.12 1.93
CA ASP A 13 5.68 -22.96 1.53
C ASP A 13 5.81 -21.94 2.66
N LYS A 14 6.96 -21.26 2.67
CA LYS A 14 7.29 -20.25 3.67
C LYS A 14 6.89 -18.87 3.20
N VAL A 15 6.18 -18.13 4.06
CA VAL A 15 5.85 -16.72 3.85
C VAL A 15 6.53 -15.88 4.90
N ALA A 16 7.41 -14.98 4.48
CA ALA A 16 8.04 -14.01 5.36
C ALA A 16 7.10 -12.80 5.58
N THR A 17 6.91 -12.39 6.83
CA THR A 17 6.19 -11.15 7.17
C THR A 17 7.20 -10.03 7.43
N ILE A 18 6.97 -8.84 6.88
CA ILE A 18 7.83 -7.66 7.03
C ILE A 18 6.99 -6.39 7.20
N SER A 19 7.47 -5.44 8.00
CA SER A 19 6.80 -4.17 8.29
C SER A 19 7.59 -3.00 7.69
N LEU A 20 7.29 -2.64 6.44
CA LEU A 20 8.05 -1.64 5.68
C LEU A 20 7.56 -0.20 5.84
N SER A 21 6.34 0.01 6.36
CA SER A 21 5.74 1.33 6.52
C SER A 21 5.15 1.47 7.93
N TRP A 22 3.88 1.14 8.12
CA TRP A 22 3.26 1.21 9.44
C TRP A 22 3.63 -0.02 10.27
N GLY A 23 4.22 0.20 11.44
CA GLY A 23 4.73 -0.86 12.32
C GLY A 23 3.70 -1.43 13.30
N GLY A 24 2.44 -1.00 13.20
CA GLY A 24 1.40 -1.29 14.19
C GLY A 24 1.12 -2.77 14.43
N ALA A 25 1.55 -3.68 13.56
CA ALA A 25 1.49 -5.13 13.82
C ALA A 25 2.19 -5.53 15.13
N GLY A 26 3.23 -4.80 15.55
CA GLY A 26 3.91 -5.02 16.83
C GLY A 26 3.35 -4.25 18.02
N ASP A 27 2.39 -3.34 17.82
CA ASP A 27 1.78 -2.59 18.92
C ASP A 27 0.81 -3.48 19.71
N LYS A 28 0.82 -3.36 21.04
CA LYS A 28 0.00 -4.20 21.93
C LYS A 28 -1.49 -4.18 21.57
N ASP A 29 -2.01 -3.01 21.17
CA ASP A 29 -3.43 -2.82 20.86
C ASP A 29 -3.85 -3.47 19.53
N PHE A 30 -2.89 -3.81 18.67
CA PHE A 30 -3.13 -4.35 17.33
C PHE A 30 -2.53 -5.75 17.11
N LEU A 31 -1.65 -6.21 17.99
CA LEU A 31 -0.96 -7.51 17.88
C LEU A 31 -1.93 -8.69 17.69
N TRP A 32 -3.11 -8.64 18.31
CA TRP A 32 -4.15 -9.66 18.14
C TRP A 32 -4.62 -9.79 16.67
N ARG A 33 -4.65 -8.70 15.90
CA ARG A 33 -5.04 -8.71 14.47
C ARG A 33 -3.98 -9.43 13.64
N TYR A 34 -2.71 -9.16 13.93
CA TYR A 34 -1.59 -9.85 13.30
C TYR A 34 -1.67 -11.36 13.58
N ASN A 35 -1.88 -11.75 14.84
CA ASN A 35 -1.97 -13.18 15.22
C ASN A 35 -3.12 -13.91 14.53
N ILE A 36 -4.28 -13.28 14.37
CA ILE A 36 -5.40 -13.86 13.59
C ILE A 36 -5.01 -14.02 12.12
N GLY A 37 -4.35 -13.01 11.52
CA GLY A 37 -3.87 -13.08 10.14
C GLY A 37 -2.85 -14.21 9.94
N LYS A 38 -1.87 -14.32 10.84
CA LYS A 38 -0.88 -15.40 10.87
C LYS A 38 -1.55 -16.77 10.95
N LYS A 39 -2.47 -16.95 11.90
CA LYS A 39 -3.20 -18.21 12.05
C LYS A 39 -3.94 -18.61 10.77
N ARG A 40 -4.58 -17.66 10.08
CA ARG A 40 -5.28 -17.93 8.82
C ARG A 40 -4.33 -18.35 7.70
N LEU A 41 -3.14 -17.76 7.62
CA LEU A 41 -2.10 -18.20 6.67
C LEU A 41 -1.64 -19.64 6.99
N GLU A 42 -1.47 -19.96 8.25
CA GLU A 42 -1.13 -21.31 8.72
C GLU A 42 -2.26 -22.32 8.44
N GLU A 43 -3.53 -21.90 8.56
CA GLU A 43 -4.71 -22.70 8.17
C GLU A 43 -4.76 -22.98 6.66
N PHE A 44 -4.18 -22.12 5.82
CA PHE A 44 -3.95 -22.40 4.39
C PHE A 44 -2.76 -23.34 4.13
N GLY A 45 -2.12 -23.84 5.19
CA GLY A 45 -0.98 -24.75 5.10
C GLY A 45 0.36 -24.07 4.83
N LEU A 46 0.47 -22.75 5.05
CA LEU A 46 1.71 -22.00 4.87
C LEU A 46 2.50 -21.92 6.18
N THR A 47 3.82 -21.84 6.09
CA THR A 47 4.69 -21.58 7.25
C THR A 47 5.00 -20.10 7.33
N VAL A 48 4.50 -19.40 8.35
CA VAL A 48 4.76 -17.97 8.52
C VAL A 48 6.07 -17.74 9.27
N ILE A 49 6.98 -16.95 8.68
CA ILE A 49 8.26 -16.58 9.27
C ILE A 49 8.29 -15.08 9.55
N GLU A 50 8.34 -14.71 10.82
CA GLU A 50 8.58 -13.34 11.27
C GLU A 50 10.05 -12.98 11.06
N MET A 51 10.29 -11.93 10.27
CA MET A 51 11.60 -11.31 10.18
C MET A 51 11.89 -10.49 11.45
N PRO A 52 13.17 -10.14 11.74
CA PRO A 52 13.54 -9.52 13.02
C PRO A 52 12.75 -8.25 13.41
N HIS A 53 12.23 -7.52 12.43
CA HIS A 53 11.50 -6.26 12.64
C HIS A 53 10.01 -6.31 12.30
N THR A 54 9.44 -7.50 12.05
CA THR A 54 8.00 -7.64 11.75
C THR A 54 7.13 -7.02 12.83
N LEU A 55 7.47 -7.27 14.11
CA LEU A 55 6.68 -6.89 15.27
C LEU A 55 7.37 -5.83 16.14
N SER A 56 8.21 -4.98 15.54
CA SER A 56 8.88 -3.90 16.28
C SER A 56 7.95 -2.78 16.77
N GLY A 57 6.68 -2.77 16.32
CA GLY A 57 5.72 -1.73 16.68
C GLY A 57 5.92 -0.45 15.89
N ASN A 58 5.16 0.60 16.21
CA ASN A 58 5.38 1.91 15.63
C ASN A 58 6.79 2.41 15.93
N ILE A 59 7.48 2.81 14.86
CA ILE A 59 8.77 3.46 14.96
C ILE A 59 8.51 4.91 15.35
N ASN A 60 8.99 5.31 16.52
CA ASN A 60 8.94 6.70 16.94
C ASN A 60 9.68 7.58 15.94
N SER A 61 9.26 8.84 15.81
CA SER A 61 9.97 9.82 15.01
C SER A 61 11.45 9.80 15.36
N SER A 62 12.31 9.66 14.35
CA SER A 62 13.76 9.72 14.55
C SER A 62 14.09 10.99 15.34
N THR A 63 14.90 10.86 16.39
CA THR A 63 15.40 11.99 17.19
C THR A 63 16.27 12.96 16.37
N ILE A 64 16.60 12.56 15.15
CA ILE A 64 17.41 13.29 14.19
C ILE A 64 16.76 13.30 12.80
N TRP A 65 16.92 14.38 12.05
CA TRP A 65 16.44 14.49 10.66
C TRP A 65 17.47 15.24 9.80
N THR A 66 17.39 15.13 8.47
CA THR A 66 18.26 15.89 7.57
C THR A 66 17.52 16.25 6.28
N SER A 67 17.66 17.50 5.85
CA SER A 67 17.22 17.98 4.53
C SER A 67 18.35 17.98 3.51
N LYS A 68 19.58 17.59 3.90
CA LYS A 68 20.75 17.66 3.03
C LYS A 68 20.67 16.60 1.95
N TYR A 69 20.50 17.04 0.72
CA TYR A 69 20.63 16.19 -0.45
C TYR A 69 22.09 15.73 -0.61
N LEU A 70 22.29 14.43 -0.82
CA LEU A 70 23.59 13.82 -1.12
C LEU A 70 23.39 12.91 -2.33
N HIS A 71 24.08 13.20 -3.42
CA HIS A 71 23.99 12.43 -4.66
C HIS A 71 24.37 10.96 -4.41
N TRP A 72 23.58 10.05 -4.99
CA TRP A 72 23.74 8.61 -4.87
C TRP A 72 24.84 8.10 -5.80
N GLU A 73 26.09 8.45 -5.48
CA GLU A 73 27.30 8.07 -6.20
C GLU A 73 28.17 7.15 -5.30
N GLU A 74 28.91 6.21 -5.89
CA GLU A 74 29.67 5.22 -5.11
C GLU A 74 30.70 5.85 -4.17
N LYS A 75 31.31 6.97 -4.59
CA LYS A 75 32.24 7.75 -3.76
C LYS A 75 31.61 8.28 -2.47
N ASN A 76 30.29 8.40 -2.41
CA ASN A 76 29.54 8.93 -1.26
C ASN A 76 29.00 7.83 -0.34
N LYS A 77 29.24 6.54 -0.61
CA LYS A 77 28.57 5.41 0.08
C LYS A 77 28.81 5.32 1.59
N LEU A 78 29.90 5.90 2.08
CA LEU A 78 30.25 5.94 3.51
C LEU A 78 30.10 7.33 4.14
N VAL A 79 29.61 8.32 3.40
CA VAL A 79 29.51 9.70 3.90
C VAL A 79 28.21 9.85 4.69
N GLY A 80 28.33 9.94 6.02
CA GLY A 80 27.23 10.31 6.90
C GLY A 80 26.74 11.73 6.60
N ARG A 81 25.42 11.92 6.53
CA ARG A 81 24.83 13.27 6.41
C ARG A 81 24.84 13.94 7.78
N ASN A 82 25.10 15.24 7.82
CA ASN A 82 24.85 16.02 9.03
C ASN A 82 23.35 16.02 9.33
N THR A 83 23.01 15.77 10.58
CA THR A 83 21.63 15.69 11.06
C THR A 83 21.33 16.84 12.01
N LEU A 84 20.07 17.25 12.04
CA LEU A 84 19.49 18.22 12.95
C LEU A 84 18.64 17.49 13.99
N SER A 85 18.53 18.05 15.20
CA SER A 85 17.64 17.49 16.22
C SER A 85 16.18 17.61 15.76
N ASN A 86 15.42 16.53 15.93
CA ASN A 86 13.99 16.52 15.73
C ASN A 86 13.28 16.73 17.08
N SER A 87 12.41 17.72 17.18
CA SER A 87 11.65 18.09 18.39
C SER A 87 10.33 17.31 18.55
N GLY A 88 9.98 16.43 17.60
CA GLY A 88 8.71 15.70 17.60
C GLY A 88 7.59 16.47 16.91
N TYR A 89 6.33 16.15 17.23
CA TYR A 89 5.17 16.81 16.59
C TYR A 89 5.04 18.27 17.02
N GLU A 90 4.87 19.17 16.05
CA GLU A 90 4.61 20.58 16.30
C GLU A 90 3.12 20.90 16.18
N LEU A 91 2.58 21.56 17.21
CA LEU A 91 1.21 22.06 17.20
C LEU A 91 1.17 23.43 16.52
N LEU A 92 0.76 23.47 15.25
CA LEU A 92 0.65 24.73 14.49
C LEU A 92 -0.45 25.65 15.03
N GLN A 93 -1.60 25.10 15.47
CA GLN A 93 -2.72 25.86 16.03
C GLN A 93 -3.73 24.97 16.77
N GLY A 94 -4.48 25.57 17.72
CA GLY A 94 -5.56 24.91 18.48
C GLY A 94 -5.32 24.86 20.00
N LYS A 95 -6.38 24.65 20.79
CA LYS A 95 -6.34 24.44 22.25
C LYS A 95 -7.40 23.41 22.67
N GLY A 96 -7.12 22.61 23.71
CA GLY A 96 -8.06 21.62 24.27
C GLY A 96 -8.02 20.23 23.60
N ILE A 97 -8.96 19.36 23.97
CA ILE A 97 -9.06 17.99 23.44
C ILE A 97 -10.14 17.95 22.35
N ALA A 98 -9.74 17.75 21.09
CA ALA A 98 -10.67 17.51 19.99
C ALA A 98 -10.97 16.01 19.86
N LYS A 99 -12.25 15.64 20.04
CA LYS A 99 -12.76 14.30 19.71
C LYS A 99 -13.73 14.42 18.54
N ARG A 100 -13.22 14.20 17.35
CA ARG A 100 -13.93 14.24 16.07
C ARG A 100 -13.34 13.16 15.16
N HIS A 101 -13.96 12.93 14.03
CA HIS A 101 -13.41 12.01 13.03
C HIS A 101 -12.16 12.64 12.39
N LEU A 102 -11.07 11.87 12.37
CA LEU A 102 -9.83 12.20 11.68
C LEU A 102 -10.05 12.13 10.16
N ILE A 103 -9.51 13.07 9.40
CA ILE A 103 -9.40 12.99 7.93
C ILE A 103 -7.93 13.09 7.55
N GLY A 104 -7.48 12.22 6.62
CA GLY A 104 -6.08 12.10 6.20
C GLY A 104 -5.72 10.66 5.83
N GLY A 105 -4.49 10.43 5.36
CA GLY A 105 -3.99 9.12 4.91
C GLY A 105 -3.06 9.25 3.71
N TRP A 106 -2.88 8.16 2.95
CA TRP A 106 -2.39 8.25 1.57
C TRP A 106 -3.36 9.15 0.82
N MET A 107 -2.89 10.21 0.17
CA MET A 107 -3.75 11.28 -0.33
C MET A 107 -4.58 10.78 -1.52
N GLU A 108 -5.70 10.11 -1.25
CA GLU A 108 -6.77 9.82 -2.19
C GLU A 108 -7.51 11.12 -2.50
N ALA A 109 -6.94 11.92 -3.39
CA ALA A 109 -7.65 13.02 -4.03
C ALA A 109 -9.00 12.55 -4.63
N LEU A 110 -9.10 11.27 -4.99
CA LEU A 110 -10.30 10.62 -5.53
C LEU A 110 -11.41 10.35 -4.51
N GLU A 111 -11.11 10.17 -3.22
CA GLU A 111 -12.16 9.95 -2.20
C GLU A 111 -12.85 11.27 -1.79
N MET A 112 -12.10 12.37 -1.69
CA MET A 112 -12.65 13.66 -1.27
C MET A 112 -13.53 14.32 -2.34
N ILE A 113 -13.30 14.02 -3.61
CA ILE A 113 -14.12 14.52 -4.72
C ILE A 113 -15.37 13.66 -4.95
N LYS A 114 -15.58 12.63 -4.10
CA LYS A 114 -16.73 11.76 -4.25
C LYS A 114 -18.05 12.52 -4.07
N GLY A 115 -18.93 12.50 -5.08
CA GLY A 115 -20.19 13.25 -5.08
C GLY A 115 -20.08 14.76 -5.35
N THR A 116 -18.92 15.27 -5.74
CA THR A 116 -18.71 16.70 -6.08
C THR A 116 -18.76 16.94 -7.59
N VAL A 117 -18.84 18.21 -8.03
CA VAL A 117 -18.81 18.58 -9.46
C VAL A 117 -17.49 18.25 -10.16
N ILE A 118 -16.43 17.98 -9.41
CA ILE A 118 -15.12 17.50 -9.90
C ILE A 118 -15.01 15.97 -9.82
N TRP A 119 -16.13 15.25 -9.76
CA TRP A 119 -16.18 13.79 -9.83
C TRP A 119 -15.42 13.29 -11.08
N PRO A 120 -14.77 12.10 -11.04
CA PRO A 120 -13.94 11.62 -12.13
C PRO A 120 -14.59 11.62 -13.50
N SER A 121 -15.91 11.49 -13.63
CA SER A 121 -16.56 11.65 -14.94
C SER A 121 -16.34 13.04 -15.51
N ASN A 122 -16.47 14.11 -14.72
CA ASN A 122 -16.33 15.49 -15.20
C ASN A 122 -14.85 15.83 -15.43
N VAL A 123 -13.96 15.40 -14.53
CA VAL A 123 -12.51 15.56 -14.74
C VAL A 123 -12.04 14.78 -15.97
N ILE A 124 -12.43 13.52 -16.13
CA ILE A 124 -11.95 12.68 -17.23
C ILE A 124 -12.60 13.09 -18.56
N SER A 125 -13.90 13.37 -18.58
CA SER A 125 -14.63 13.69 -19.82
C SER A 125 -14.54 15.17 -20.22
N GLU A 126 -14.59 16.12 -19.28
CA GLU A 126 -14.64 17.56 -19.58
C GLU A 126 -13.24 18.19 -19.51
N GLU A 127 -12.48 17.95 -18.44
CA GLU A 127 -11.14 18.54 -18.28
C GLU A 127 -10.09 17.82 -19.14
N LEU A 128 -10.05 16.49 -19.07
CA LEU A 128 -9.05 15.66 -19.79
C LEU A 128 -9.52 15.24 -21.19
N LYS A 129 -10.80 15.46 -21.53
CA LYS A 129 -11.40 15.13 -22.84
C LYS A 129 -11.29 13.66 -23.25
N LEU A 130 -11.20 12.75 -22.28
CA LEU A 130 -11.08 11.29 -22.47
C LEU A 130 -12.45 10.60 -22.44
N VAL A 131 -13.40 11.10 -23.24
CA VAL A 131 -14.81 10.67 -23.23
C VAL A 131 -15.03 9.18 -23.56
N ASN A 132 -14.08 8.54 -24.26
CA ASN A 132 -14.17 7.14 -24.66
C ASN A 132 -13.35 6.20 -23.76
N LEU A 133 -12.70 6.70 -22.71
CA LEU A 133 -11.91 5.89 -21.80
C LEU A 133 -12.83 5.01 -20.93
N PRO A 134 -12.72 3.67 -20.98
CA PRO A 134 -13.46 2.80 -20.08
C PRO A 134 -13.07 3.04 -18.62
N ILE A 135 -14.05 3.31 -17.76
CA ILE A 135 -13.87 3.47 -16.32
C ILE A 135 -14.80 2.50 -15.60
N LEU A 136 -14.23 1.58 -14.82
CA LEU A 136 -14.97 0.75 -13.90
C LEU A 136 -14.74 1.27 -12.47
N TYR A 137 -15.82 1.40 -11.71
CA TYR A 137 -15.77 1.82 -10.30
C TYR A 137 -16.55 0.81 -9.44
N ASN A 138 -16.42 0.92 -8.12
CA ASN A 138 -17.09 0.04 -7.16
C ASN A 138 -16.67 -1.44 -7.28
N MET A 139 -15.39 -1.68 -7.58
CA MET A 139 -14.80 -3.01 -7.51
C MET A 139 -14.45 -3.36 -6.05
N ASN A 140 -14.54 -4.65 -5.70
CA ASN A 140 -14.14 -5.16 -4.38
C ASN A 140 -12.60 -5.27 -4.29
N PHE A 141 -11.90 -4.15 -4.35
CA PHE A 141 -10.45 -4.03 -4.31
C PHE A 141 -10.04 -2.82 -3.46
N GLY A 142 -8.86 -2.87 -2.83
CA GLY A 142 -8.39 -1.82 -1.93
C GLY A 142 -8.91 -2.01 -0.49
N HIS A 143 -9.37 -0.93 0.14
CA HIS A 143 -9.83 -0.92 1.54
C HIS A 143 -11.28 -1.40 1.73
N THR A 144 -11.69 -2.43 0.98
CA THR A 144 -13.01 -3.07 1.10
C THR A 144 -12.86 -4.51 1.61
N ALA A 145 -13.91 -5.05 2.24
CA ALA A 145 -13.97 -6.45 2.62
C ALA A 145 -15.26 -7.08 2.06
N PRO A 146 -15.20 -8.19 1.30
CA PRO A 146 -14.00 -8.89 0.83
C PRO A 146 -13.21 -8.05 -0.20
N SER A 147 -11.94 -8.40 -0.39
CA SER A 147 -11.08 -7.81 -1.43
C SER A 147 -10.47 -8.88 -2.33
N ILE A 148 -10.43 -8.60 -3.63
CA ILE A 148 -9.74 -9.43 -4.63
C ILE A 148 -8.25 -9.06 -4.69
N THR A 149 -7.39 -10.02 -5.00
CA THR A 149 -5.99 -9.77 -5.37
C THR A 149 -5.88 -9.56 -6.87
N ILE A 150 -5.36 -8.40 -7.31
CA ILE A 150 -5.14 -8.10 -8.74
C ILE A 150 -3.66 -8.33 -9.07
N PRO A 151 -3.33 -9.22 -10.03
CA PRO A 151 -1.96 -9.42 -10.47
C PRO A 151 -1.50 -8.24 -11.34
N TYR A 152 -0.71 -7.34 -10.77
CA TYR A 152 -0.11 -6.25 -11.54
C TYR A 152 0.75 -6.80 -12.68
N GLY A 153 0.56 -6.24 -13.88
CA GLY A 153 1.23 -6.69 -15.10
C GLY A 153 0.48 -7.78 -15.89
N ALA A 154 -0.64 -8.31 -15.38
CA ALA A 154 -1.52 -9.16 -16.17
C ALA A 154 -2.26 -8.37 -17.26
N ILE A 155 -2.62 -9.05 -18.35
CA ILE A 155 -3.55 -8.48 -19.35
C ILE A 155 -4.96 -8.54 -18.78
N ALA A 156 -5.70 -7.45 -18.93
CA ALA A 156 -7.08 -7.35 -18.50
C ALA A 156 -7.97 -6.70 -19.57
N GLU A 157 -9.25 -7.04 -19.54
CA GLU A 157 -10.31 -6.54 -20.42
C GLU A 157 -11.48 -6.01 -19.59
N ILE A 158 -12.05 -4.88 -20.04
CA ILE A 158 -13.30 -4.32 -19.54
C ILE A 158 -14.34 -4.39 -20.67
N ASP A 159 -15.39 -5.19 -20.50
CA ASP A 159 -16.55 -5.16 -21.38
C ASP A 159 -17.55 -4.15 -20.82
N CYS A 160 -17.63 -2.98 -21.47
CA CYS A 160 -18.52 -1.89 -21.05
C CYS A 160 -20.01 -2.22 -21.22
N SER A 161 -20.37 -3.12 -22.16
CA SER A 161 -21.75 -3.52 -22.41
C SER A 161 -22.24 -4.47 -21.33
N LYS A 162 -21.39 -5.44 -20.94
CA LYS A 162 -21.71 -6.45 -19.91
C LYS A 162 -21.31 -6.01 -18.50
N LYS A 163 -20.55 -4.93 -18.36
CA LYS A 163 -19.95 -4.44 -17.10
C LYS A 163 -19.08 -5.51 -16.43
N THR A 164 -18.27 -6.22 -17.21
CA THR A 164 -17.38 -7.27 -16.70
C THR A 164 -15.92 -6.84 -16.77
N PHE A 165 -15.14 -7.29 -15.79
CA PHE A 165 -13.69 -7.17 -15.76
C PHE A 165 -13.09 -8.59 -15.73
N VAL A 166 -12.22 -8.89 -16.69
CA VAL A 166 -11.55 -10.19 -16.82
C VAL A 166 -10.06 -9.95 -16.94
N PHE A 167 -9.24 -10.80 -16.31
CA PHE A 167 -7.79 -10.77 -16.49
C PHE A 167 -7.23 -12.17 -16.72
N TRP A 168 -6.11 -12.23 -17.43
CA TRP A 168 -5.42 -13.48 -17.75
C TRP A 168 -3.99 -13.45 -17.24
N ILE A 169 -3.60 -14.54 -16.59
CA ILE A 169 -2.22 -14.77 -16.16
C ILE A 169 -1.51 -15.50 -17.32
N GLN A 170 -0.81 -14.76 -18.17
CA GLN A 170 -0.10 -15.34 -19.31
C GLN A 170 1.09 -16.23 -18.87
N GLN A 171 1.37 -17.27 -19.67
CA GLN A 171 2.45 -18.25 -19.44
C GLN A 171 3.75 -17.91 -20.20
N TYR A 172 4.07 -16.64 -20.47
CA TYR A 172 5.38 -16.32 -21.05
C TYR A 172 6.44 -16.46 -19.95
N VAL A 173 6.90 -17.69 -19.69
CA VAL A 173 7.73 -18.03 -18.55
C VAL A 173 9.16 -18.37 -19.00
N LYS A 174 10.15 -17.64 -18.46
CA LYS A 174 11.37 -18.27 -17.97
C LYS A 174 11.18 -18.47 -16.46
N TYR A 175 11.20 -19.72 -16.02
CA TYR A 175 11.21 -20.05 -14.59
C TYR A 175 12.62 -19.72 -14.08
N VAL A 176 12.73 -19.12 -12.90
CA VAL A 176 14.00 -18.93 -12.19
C VAL A 176 14.07 -19.92 -11.05
#